data_AF-A0A1L7GY07-F1
#
_entry.id   AF-A0A1L7GY07-F1
#
_cell.length_a   1.000
_cell.length_b   1.000
_cell.length_c   1.000
_cell.angle_alpha   90.00
_cell.angle_beta   90.00
_cell.angle_gamma   90.00
#
_symmetry.space_group_name_H-M   'P 1'
#
loop_
_entity.id
_entity.type
_entity.pdbx_description
1 polymer ?
#
loop_
_entity_poly.entity_id
_entity_poly.type
_entity_poly.pdbx_seq_one_letter_code
_entity_poly.pdbx_strand_id
1 'polypeptide(L)' 'MAFDPENKNIKKALQKNETEQPTDTKDQLVIPVFKDEEERTKNYTFSLQPSARKRLDGLAKEHNFKSASKFLNELIKNM' A
#
# COMPACT_ATOMS: atom_id res chain seq x y z
N MET A 1 45.20 18.68 34.51
CA MET A 1 44.32 17.72 35.20
C MET A 1 44.49 16.37 34.53
N ALA A 2 44.88 15.33 35.27
CA ALA A 2 45.01 13.97 34.75
C ALA A 2 43.72 13.20 35.01
N PHE A 3 43.34 12.31 34.09
CA PHE A 3 42.17 11.46 34.22
C PHE A 3 42.48 10.31 35.18
N ASP A 4 41.75 10.22 36.30
CA ASP A 4 41.88 9.13 37.27
C ASP A 4 40.96 7.95 36.91
N PRO A 5 41.50 6.82 36.42
CA PRO A 5 40.72 5.70 35.88
C PRO A 5 39.95 4.89 36.95
N GLU A 6 40.21 5.14 38.24
CA GLU A 6 39.54 4.44 39.35
C GLU A 6 38.31 5.16 39.91
N ASN A 7 37.91 6.28 39.31
CA ASN A 7 36.78 7.06 39.81
C ASN A 7 35.47 6.26 39.71
N LYS A 8 34.97 5.82 40.87
CA LYS A 8 33.77 4.98 41.03
C LYS A 8 32.51 5.65 40.48
N ASN A 9 32.48 6.98 40.43
CA ASN A 9 31.35 7.73 39.89
C ASN A 9 31.27 7.61 38.37
N ILE A 10 32.41 7.58 37.68
CA ILE A 10 32.50 7.41 36.23
C ILE A 10 32.07 5.99 35.84
N LYS A 11 32.54 4.97 36.59
CA LYS A 11 32.13 3.57 36.37
C LYS A 11 30.63 3.35 36.57
N LYS A 12 30.02 3.98 37.58
CA LYS A 12 28.56 3.94 37.80
C LYS A 12 27.78 4.67 36.71
N ALA A 13 28.29 5.77 36.17
CA ALA A 13 27.67 6.50 35.07
C ALA A 13 27.71 5.71 33.76
N LEU A 14 28.80 4.98 33.50
CA LEU A 14 28.92 4.09 32.33
C LEU A 14 27.99 2.87 32.45
N GLN A 15 27.93 2.22 33.62
CA GLN A 15 27.05 1.06 33.86
C GLN A 15 25.56 1.39 33.75
N LYS A 16 25.13 2.61 34.09
CA LYS A 16 23.73 3.02 33.93
C LYS A 16 23.26 3.11 32.47
N ASN A 17 24.18 3.24 31.51
CA ASN A 17 23.83 3.27 30.08
C ASN A 17 23.75 1.86 29.46
N GLU A 18 24.09 0.80 30.19
CA GLU A 18 24.04 -0.59 29.69
C GLU A 18 22.75 -1.32 30.07
N THR A 19 22.00 -0.84 31.07
CA THR A 19 20.79 -1.50 31.58
C THR A 19 19.46 -0.87 31.18
N GLU A 20 19.48 0.22 30.44
CA GLU A 20 18.31 0.71 29.74
C GLU A 20 18.57 0.46 28.27
N GLN A 21 18.12 -0.70 27.76
CA GLN A 21 17.74 -0.76 26.35
C GLN A 21 16.65 0.29 26.18
N PRO A 22 16.86 1.41 25.46
CA PRO A 22 15.74 1.97 24.77
C PRO A 22 15.36 0.89 23.75
N THR A 23 14.27 0.20 24.01
CA THR A 23 13.46 -0.40 22.94
C THR A 23 12.80 0.76 22.19
N ASP A 24 13.62 1.68 21.69
CA ASP A 24 13.30 2.44 20.50
C ASP A 24 13.34 1.41 19.38
N THR A 25 12.19 0.74 19.25
CA THR A 25 11.78 0.09 18.02
C THR A 25 11.94 1.15 16.95
N LYS A 26 13.13 1.14 16.35
CA LYS A 26 13.55 1.83 15.14
C LYS A 26 12.29 2.23 14.39
N ASP A 27 11.99 3.52 14.38
CA ASP A 27 10.99 4.11 13.50
C ASP A 27 11.24 3.51 12.13
N GLN A 28 10.46 2.48 11.81
CA GLN A 28 10.54 1.79 10.56
C GLN A 28 9.97 2.83 9.62
N LEU A 29 10.86 3.60 8.99
CA LEU A 29 10.53 4.49 7.89
C LEU A 29 9.89 3.62 6.82
N VAL A 30 8.58 3.45 6.92
CA VAL A 30 7.75 2.82 5.91
C VAL A 30 7.82 3.78 4.74
N ILE A 31 8.73 3.50 3.81
CA ILE A 31 8.77 4.19 2.53
C ILE A 31 7.37 3.98 1.93
N PRO A 32 6.56 5.05 1.74
CA PRO A 32 5.28 4.89 1.11
C PRO A 32 5.56 4.43 -0.32
N VAL A 33 5.26 3.17 -0.59
CA VAL A 33 5.20 2.68 -1.96
C VAL A 33 4.07 3.47 -2.61
N PHE A 34 4.43 4.41 -3.48
CA PHE A 34 3.47 5.04 -4.38
C PHE A 34 2.90 3.91 -5.22
N LYS A 35 1.74 3.39 -4.81
CA LYS A 35 0.91 2.60 -5.71
C LYS A 35 0.56 3.54 -6.85
N ASP A 36 0.95 3.16 -8.06
CA ASP A 36 0.58 3.84 -9.28
C ASP A 36 -0.87 4.31 -9.17
N GLU A 37 -1.08 5.60 -9.39
CA GLU A 37 -2.35 6.32 -9.23
C GLU A 37 -3.50 5.46 -9.81
N GLU A 38 -4.17 4.68 -8.96
CA GLU A 38 -5.25 3.81 -9.39
C GLU A 38 -6.38 4.72 -9.91
N GLU A 39 -6.66 4.63 -11.21
CA GLU A 39 -7.71 5.44 -11.81
C GLU A 39 -9.03 5.23 -11.08
N ARG A 40 -9.58 6.33 -10.55
CA ARG A 40 -10.85 6.30 -9.84
C ARG A 40 -11.96 5.90 -10.79
N THR A 41 -12.78 4.95 -10.36
CA THR A 41 -13.98 4.55 -11.11
C THR A 41 -14.93 5.74 -11.20
N LYS A 42 -15.35 6.08 -12.41
CA LYS A 42 -16.39 7.09 -12.68
C LYS A 42 -17.53 6.47 -13.47
N ASN A 43 -18.72 7.00 -13.25
CA ASN A 43 -19.92 6.57 -13.97
C ASN A 43 -20.01 7.35 -15.29
N TYR A 44 -20.10 6.64 -16.41
CA TYR A 44 -20.29 7.22 -17.73
C TYR A 44 -21.60 6.68 -18.32
N THR A 45 -22.46 7.58 -18.76
CA THR A 45 -23.69 7.24 -19.49
C THR A 45 -23.44 7.38 -20.98
N PHE A 46 -23.82 6.35 -21.74
CA PHE A 46 -23.71 6.36 -23.20
C PHE A 46 -24.87 5.58 -23.81
N SER A 47 -25.25 5.97 -25.01
CA SER A 47 -26.34 5.35 -25.75
C SER A 47 -25.83 4.13 -26.50
N LEU A 48 -26.54 3.02 -26.37
CA LEU A 48 -26.27 1.77 -27.07
C LEU A 48 -27.55 1.28 -27.74
N GLN A 49 -27.40 0.55 -28.85
CA GLN A 49 -28.52 -0.22 -29.39
C GLN A 49 -28.92 -1.32 -28.39
N PRO A 50 -30.23 -1.63 -28.26
CA PRO A 50 -30.70 -2.68 -27.35
C PRO A 50 -30.09 -4.06 -27.67
N SER A 51 -29.85 -4.35 -28.95
CA SER A 51 -29.18 -5.56 -29.41
C SER A 51 -27.74 -5.66 -28.88
N ALA A 52 -26.97 -4.57 -28.99
CA ALA A 52 -25.61 -4.50 -28.48
C ALA A 52 -25.56 -4.69 -26.96
N ARG A 53 -26.50 -4.09 -26.22
CA ARG A 53 -26.58 -4.24 -24.76
C ARG A 53 -26.80 -5.70 -24.34
N LYS A 54 -27.75 -6.40 -24.99
CA LYS A 54 -28.02 -7.83 -24.72
C LYS A 54 -26.79 -8.71 -24.96
N ARG A 55 -26.06 -8.45 -26.05
CA ARG A 55 -24.83 -9.19 -26.36
C ARG A 55 -23.74 -8.95 -25.31
N LEU A 56 -23.60 -7.71 -24.86
CA LEU A 56 -22.62 -7.35 -23.83
C LEU A 56 -22.94 -8.02 -22.49
N ASP A 57 -24.21 -8.02 -22.08
CA ASP A 57 -24.66 -8.72 -20.87
C ASP A 57 -24.49 -10.25 -21.00
N GLY A 58 -24.62 -10.81 -22.21
CA GLY A 58 -24.33 -12.22 -22.51
C GLY A 58 -22.84 -12.57 -22.37
N LEU A 59 -21.98 -11.81 -23.06
CA LEU A 59 -20.52 -11.99 -22.99
C LEU A 59 -19.98 -11.86 -21.56
N ALA A 60 -20.50 -10.90 -20.78
CA ALA A 60 -20.11 -10.75 -19.40
C ALA A 60 -20.41 -12.01 -18.57
N LYS A 61 -21.53 -12.70 -18.83
CA LYS A 61 -21.87 -13.96 -18.17
C LYS A 61 -21.02 -15.13 -18.66
N GLU A 62 -20.79 -15.23 -19.97
CA GLU A 62 -19.97 -16.28 -20.58
C GLU A 62 -18.53 -16.28 -20.05
N HIS A 63 -17.97 -15.10 -19.84
CA HIS A 63 -16.63 -14.93 -19.30
C HIS A 63 -16.59 -14.81 -17.76
N ASN A 64 -17.66 -15.20 -17.06
CA ASN A 64 -17.77 -15.17 -15.59
C ASN A 64 -17.47 -13.79 -14.94
N PHE A 65 -17.70 -12.69 -15.65
CA PHE A 65 -17.56 -11.35 -15.08
C PHE A 65 -18.77 -10.97 -14.22
N LYS A 66 -18.50 -10.26 -13.13
CA LYS A 66 -19.53 -9.77 -12.20
C LYS A 66 -20.46 -8.72 -12.81
N SER A 67 -20.01 -8.01 -13.86
CA SER A 67 -20.82 -6.99 -14.54
C SER A 67 -20.35 -6.73 -15.97
N ALA A 68 -21.28 -6.27 -16.78
CA ALA A 68 -21.04 -5.70 -18.11
C ALA A 68 -19.97 -4.60 -18.09
N SER A 69 -20.02 -3.69 -17.11
CA SER A 69 -19.05 -2.59 -17.00
C SER A 69 -17.64 -3.09 -16.70
N LYS A 70 -17.51 -4.15 -15.87
CA LYS A 70 -16.20 -4.76 -15.58
C LYS A 70 -15.64 -5.44 -16.82
N PHE A 71 -16.47 -6.21 -17.53
CA PHE A 71 -16.08 -6.81 -18.80
C PHE A 71 -15.62 -5.76 -19.82
N LEU A 72 -16.38 -4.69 -19.99
CA LEU A 72 -16.03 -3.60 -20.91
C LEU A 72 -14.71 -2.91 -20.50
N ASN A 73 -14.48 -2.70 -19.21
CA ASN A 73 -13.23 -2.10 -18.73
C ASN A 73 -12.02 -2.99 -19.02
N GLU A 74 -12.13 -4.30 -18.73
CA GLU A 74 -11.07 -5.26 -19.05
C GLU A 74 -10.85 -5.42 -20.55
N LEU A 75 -11.93 -5.40 -21.34
CA LEU A 75 -11.84 -5.43 -22.81
C LEU A 75 -11.05 -4.23 -23.34
N ILE A 76 -11.33 -3.03 -22.84
CA ILE A 76 -10.63 -1.80 -23.26
C ILE A 76 -9.17 -1.81 -22.79
N LYS A 77 -8.86 -2.33 -21.60
CA LYS A 77 -7.47 -2.44 -21.11
C LYS A 77 -6.62 -3.45 -21.89
N ASN A 78 -7.26 -4.46 -22.47
CA ASN A 78 -6.60 -5.51 -23.23
C ASN A 78 -6.54 -5.23 -24.75
N MET A 79 -7.06 -4.08 -25.21
CA MET A 79 -6.86 -3.59 -26.58
C MET A 79 -5.48 -2.95 -26.73
#